data_AF-A0A383BP36-F1
#
_entry.id   AF-A0A383BP36-F1
#
_cell.length_a   1.000
_cell.length_b   1.000
_cell.length_c   1.000
_cell.angle_alpha   90.00
_cell.angle_beta   90.00
_cell.angle_gamma   90.00
#
_symmetry.space_group_name_H-M   'P 1'
#
loop_
_entity.id
_entity.type
_entity.pdbx_description
1 polymer ?
#
loop_
_entity_poly.entity_id
_entity_poly.type
_entity_poly.pdbx_seq_one_letter_code
_entity_poly.pdbx_strand_id
1 'polypeptide(L)'
;MISESNLSNLSAEFMRPPEQVMRLDRMGSSHQTRLSFMRSLIRRMSKENWKFECLRRDIDSDGFGVSVYAVTTPLRTYSLIAFTQDIPPKKRTDRVIAEVWDATFNLFDGIPTQADIDYLANNTPKQEEGRYRPSELVLARANKSLRVFEHVISTLAKGNQPDIELLSSVGYLMRTTAVYGSGKFG
;
A
#
# COMPACT_ATOMS: atom_id res chain seq x y z
N MET A 1 -10.31 48.20 -19.49
CA MET A 1 -9.42 47.03 -19.66
C MET A 1 -8.26 47.21 -18.70
N ILE A 2 -8.20 46.41 -17.64
CA ILE A 2 -7.03 46.39 -16.74
C ILE A 2 -5.94 45.61 -17.48
N SER A 3 -4.76 46.20 -17.65
CA SER A 3 -3.64 45.55 -18.32
C SER A 3 -3.21 44.29 -17.57
N GLU A 4 -2.85 43.23 -18.29
CA GLU A 4 -2.33 41.96 -17.72
C GLU A 4 -1.13 42.18 -16.77
N SER A 5 -0.38 43.26 -16.97
CA SER A 5 0.74 43.68 -16.11
C SER A 5 0.34 44.14 -14.70
N ASN A 6 -0.90 44.59 -14.48
CA ASN A 6 -1.36 45.01 -13.17
C ASN A 6 -1.94 43.84 -12.35
N LEU A 7 -2.41 42.79 -13.02
CA LEU A 7 -2.92 41.58 -12.36
C LEU A 7 -1.79 40.73 -11.75
N SER A 8 -0.59 40.72 -12.37
CA SER A 8 0.58 40.02 -11.83
C SER A 8 1.11 40.66 -10.54
N ASN A 9 1.14 41.99 -10.46
CA ASN A 9 1.62 42.72 -9.28
C ASN A 9 0.65 42.65 -8.09
N LEU A 10 -0.66 42.72 -8.33
CA LEU A 10 -1.68 42.51 -7.29
C LEU A 10 -1.54 41.12 -6.67
N SER A 11 -1.23 40.09 -7.46
CA SER A 11 -1.04 38.74 -6.94
C SER A 11 0.18 38.61 -6.02
N ALA A 12 1.27 39.33 -6.30
CA ALA A 12 2.50 39.26 -5.52
C ALA A 12 2.33 39.85 -4.10
N GLU A 13 1.57 40.94 -3.95
CA GLU A 13 1.29 41.56 -2.64
C GLU A 13 0.43 40.68 -1.72
N PHE A 14 -0.44 39.83 -2.28
CA PHE A 14 -1.26 38.88 -1.49
C PHE A 14 -0.59 37.51 -1.31
N MET A 15 0.58 37.29 -1.93
CA MET A 15 1.31 36.03 -1.83
C MET A 15 2.32 36.10 -0.69
N ARG A 16 2.45 34.99 0.04
CA ARG A 16 3.50 34.87 1.06
C ARG A 16 4.86 34.69 0.37
N PRO A 17 5.94 35.26 0.93
CA PRO A 17 7.27 35.17 0.33
C PRO A 17 7.75 33.70 0.27
N PRO A 18 8.54 33.32 -0.76
CA PRO A 18 9.01 31.95 -0.93
C PRO A 18 9.70 31.37 0.30
N GLU A 19 10.47 32.16 1.04
CA GLU A 19 11.18 31.74 2.26
C GLU A 19 10.21 31.28 3.37
N GLN A 20 8.96 31.76 3.32
CA GLN A 20 7.91 31.38 4.25
C GLN A 20 7.13 30.13 3.81
N VAL A 21 6.98 29.89 2.50
CA VAL A 21 6.12 28.81 1.94
C VAL A 21 6.91 27.62 1.39
N MET A 22 8.09 27.85 0.82
CA MET A 22 9.00 26.83 0.25
C MET A 22 9.91 26.21 1.32
N ARG A 23 9.37 25.95 2.52
CA ARG A 23 10.09 25.23 3.58
C ARG A 23 9.84 23.73 3.45
N LEU A 24 10.88 22.90 3.61
CA LEU A 24 10.76 21.43 3.55
C LEU A 24 9.69 20.89 4.50
N ASP A 25 9.61 21.40 5.73
CA ASP A 25 8.60 21.01 6.72
C ASP A 25 7.15 21.28 6.24
N ARG A 26 6.96 22.33 5.43
CA ARG A 26 5.65 22.70 4.86
C ARG A 26 5.36 21.91 3.59
N MET A 27 6.32 21.80 2.69
CA MET A 27 6.16 21.03 1.46
C MET A 27 5.91 19.54 1.75
N GLY A 28 6.57 18.98 2.76
CA GLY A 28 6.34 17.62 3.24
C GLY A 28 4.96 17.41 3.90
N SER A 29 4.28 18.47 4.33
CA SER A 29 2.91 18.42 4.89
C SER A 29 1.82 18.79 3.89
N SER A 30 2.17 19.19 2.66
CA SER A 30 1.23 19.60 1.60
C SER A 30 0.35 18.46 1.05
N HIS A 31 0.59 17.19 1.41
CA HIS A 31 -0.24 16.06 1.00
C HIS A 31 -1.66 16.05 1.61
N GLN A 32 -1.90 16.88 2.63
CA GLN A 32 -3.10 16.85 3.47
C GLN A 32 -4.13 17.96 3.16
N THR A 33 -4.32 18.32 1.89
CA THR A 33 -5.34 19.33 1.49
C THR A 33 -6.75 18.72 1.37
N ARG A 34 -7.77 19.57 1.19
CA ARG A 34 -9.15 19.12 0.89
C ARG A 34 -9.27 18.40 -0.47
N LEU A 35 -8.30 18.61 -1.37
CA LEU A 35 -8.22 17.93 -2.66
C LEU A 35 -7.47 16.58 -2.56
N SER A 36 -6.97 16.23 -1.38
CA SER A 36 -6.29 14.95 -1.16
C SER A 36 -7.26 13.79 -1.40
N PHE A 37 -6.95 12.97 -2.41
CA PHE A 37 -7.71 11.76 -2.72
C PHE A 37 -7.90 10.86 -1.49
N MET A 38 -6.84 10.67 -0.70
CA MET A 38 -6.88 9.88 0.54
C MET A 38 -7.88 10.43 1.56
N ARG A 39 -7.89 11.74 1.80
CA ARG A 39 -8.84 12.35 2.75
C ARG A 39 -10.28 12.23 2.24
N SER A 40 -10.50 12.43 0.95
CA SER A 40 -11.82 12.27 0.32
C SER A 40 -12.30 10.83 0.42
N LEU A 41 -11.42 9.85 0.16
CA LEU A 41 -11.73 8.42 0.23
C LEU A 41 -12.08 7.98 1.65
N ILE A 42 -11.28 8.35 2.66
CA ILE A 42 -11.55 7.98 4.07
C ILE A 42 -12.86 8.58 4.56
N ARG A 43 -13.14 9.85 4.22
CA ARG A 43 -14.42 10.48 4.58
C ARG A 43 -15.60 9.79 3.91
N ARG A 44 -15.44 9.37 2.66
CA ARG A 44 -16.44 8.61 1.93
C ARG A 44 -16.69 7.24 2.58
N MET A 45 -15.63 6.49 2.87
CA MET A 45 -15.67 5.21 3.60
C MET A 45 -16.48 5.32 4.90
N SER A 46 -16.20 6.35 5.69
CA SER A 46 -16.90 6.62 6.95
C SER A 46 -18.37 6.99 6.72
N LYS A 47 -18.67 7.92 5.81
CA LYS A 47 -20.04 8.36 5.52
C LYS A 47 -20.92 7.21 5.00
N GLU A 48 -20.35 6.34 4.18
CA GLU A 48 -21.04 5.22 3.54
C GLU A 48 -21.01 3.94 4.40
N ASN A 49 -20.41 3.97 5.60
CA ASN A 49 -20.27 2.83 6.50
C ASN A 49 -19.72 1.58 5.82
N TRP A 50 -18.62 1.72 5.07
CA TRP A 50 -17.98 0.59 4.39
C TRP A 50 -17.62 -0.50 5.39
N LYS A 51 -17.91 -1.75 5.04
CA LYS A 51 -17.67 -2.92 5.90
C LYS A 51 -16.42 -3.63 5.45
N PHE A 52 -15.53 -3.93 6.39
CA PHE A 52 -14.31 -4.67 6.14
C PHE A 52 -14.41 -6.04 6.82
N GLU A 53 -14.04 -7.09 6.12
CA GLU A 53 -14.14 -8.46 6.60
C GLU A 53 -12.95 -9.30 6.12
N CYS A 54 -12.49 -10.21 6.97
CA CYS A 54 -11.54 -11.24 6.57
C CYS A 54 -12.35 -12.45 6.11
N LEU A 55 -12.40 -12.69 4.80
CA LEU A 55 -13.17 -13.79 4.21
C LEU A 55 -12.44 -15.12 4.27
N ARG A 56 -11.11 -15.08 4.23
CA ARG A 56 -10.24 -16.26 4.24
C ARG A 56 -8.91 -15.93 4.88
N ARG A 57 -8.41 -16.88 5.67
CA ARG A 57 -7.07 -16.83 6.24
C ARG A 57 -6.52 -18.25 6.30
N ASP A 58 -5.93 -18.67 5.17
CA ASP A 58 -5.28 -19.96 5.01
C ASP A 58 -3.76 -19.71 5.11
N ILE A 59 -3.31 -19.49 6.35
CA ILE A 59 -1.93 -19.15 6.68
C ILE A 59 -1.40 -20.21 7.64
N ASP A 60 -0.21 -20.73 7.37
CA ASP A 60 0.46 -21.73 8.22
C ASP A 60 1.05 -21.11 9.50
N SER A 61 1.69 -21.94 10.33
CA SER A 61 2.31 -21.52 11.59
C SER A 61 3.47 -20.53 11.40
N ASP A 62 4.09 -20.52 10.23
CA ASP A 62 5.23 -19.65 9.91
C ASP A 62 4.78 -18.32 9.26
N GLY A 63 3.47 -18.17 9.02
CA GLY A 63 2.89 -16.96 8.48
C GLY A 63 2.85 -16.91 6.96
N PHE A 64 2.91 -18.07 6.28
CA PHE A 64 2.86 -18.18 4.81
C PHE A 64 1.55 -18.77 4.32
N GLY A 65 1.14 -18.40 3.11
CA GLY A 65 -0.12 -18.82 2.50
C GLY A 65 -0.92 -17.64 1.94
N VAL A 66 -2.25 -17.76 1.97
CA VAL A 66 -3.17 -16.81 1.36
C VAL A 66 -4.16 -16.22 2.36
N SER A 67 -4.43 -14.93 2.24
CA SER A 67 -5.51 -14.25 2.97
C SER A 67 -6.34 -13.40 2.03
N VAL A 68 -7.64 -13.32 2.29
CA VAL A 68 -8.58 -12.49 1.50
C VAL A 68 -9.32 -11.55 2.45
N TYR A 69 -9.19 -10.26 2.21
CA TYR A 69 -9.90 -9.22 2.94
C TYR A 69 -10.85 -8.49 1.98
N ALA A 70 -12.15 -8.49 2.27
CA ALA A 70 -13.12 -7.78 1.46
C ALA A 70 -13.49 -6.44 2.08
N VAL A 71 -13.76 -5.47 1.23
CA VAL A 71 -14.40 -4.20 1.56
C VAL A 71 -15.70 -4.09 0.78
N THR A 72 -16.82 -4.08 1.50
CA THR A 72 -18.15 -3.93 0.92
C THR A 72 -18.58 -2.47 1.01
N THR A 73 -18.75 -1.86 -0.17
CA THR A 73 -19.27 -0.49 -0.36
C THR A 73 -20.77 -0.55 -0.72
N PRO A 74 -21.48 0.59 -0.83
CA PRO A 74 -22.88 0.58 -1.23
C PRO A 74 -23.17 0.02 -2.62
N LEU A 75 -22.18 0.04 -3.54
CA LEU A 75 -22.39 -0.33 -4.94
C LEU A 75 -21.62 -1.59 -5.35
N ARG A 76 -20.48 -1.87 -4.71
CA ARG A 76 -19.55 -2.94 -5.09
C ARG A 76 -18.79 -3.47 -3.88
N THR A 77 -18.30 -4.68 -4.00
CA THR A 77 -17.33 -5.26 -3.07
C THR A 77 -15.99 -5.39 -3.78
N TYR A 78 -14.90 -5.05 -3.10
CA TYR A 78 -13.54 -5.29 -3.57
C TYR A 78 -12.82 -6.21 -2.60
N SER A 79 -11.93 -7.06 -3.10
CA SER A 79 -11.15 -7.97 -2.25
C SER A 79 -9.66 -7.73 -2.43
N LEU A 80 -8.94 -7.59 -1.32
CA LEU A 80 -7.48 -7.68 -1.30
C LEU A 80 -7.09 -9.15 -1.08
N ILE A 81 -6.48 -9.75 -2.09
CA ILE A 81 -5.89 -11.09 -1.99
C ILE A 81 -4.40 -10.91 -1.70
N ALA A 82 -3.94 -11.48 -0.59
CA ALA A 82 -2.56 -11.41 -0.14
C ALA A 82 -1.93 -12.80 -0.16
N PHE A 83 -0.83 -12.94 -0.90
CA PHE A 83 0.01 -14.14 -0.91
C PHE A 83 1.30 -13.86 -0.16
N THR A 84 1.66 -14.74 0.76
CA THR A 84 2.87 -14.66 1.57
C THR A 84 3.67 -15.94 1.42
N GLN A 85 5.00 -15.83 1.35
CA GLN A 85 5.88 -16.96 1.11
C GLN A 85 7.18 -16.83 1.88
N ASP A 86 7.84 -17.96 2.13
CA ASP A 86 9.22 -17.93 2.58
C ASP A 86 10.15 -17.56 1.43
N ILE A 87 11.20 -16.80 1.75
CA ILE A 87 12.27 -16.50 0.82
C ILE A 87 13.58 -16.93 1.49
N PRO A 88 14.26 -17.94 0.91
CA PRO A 88 15.58 -18.36 1.38
C PRO A 88 16.54 -17.17 1.42
N PRO A 89 17.40 -17.04 2.45
CA PRO A 89 18.29 -15.90 2.60
C PRO A 89 19.13 -15.58 1.36
N LYS A 90 19.56 -16.61 0.62
CA LYS A 90 20.35 -16.45 -0.63
C LYS A 90 19.59 -15.81 -1.79
N LYS A 91 18.25 -15.85 -1.77
CA LYS A 91 17.37 -15.22 -2.78
C LYS A 91 16.95 -13.81 -2.40
N ARG A 92 17.31 -13.34 -1.20
CA ARG A 92 17.03 -11.96 -0.76
C ARG A 92 18.08 -11.03 -1.36
N THR A 93 17.80 -10.53 -2.56
CA THR A 93 18.66 -9.58 -3.28
C THR A 93 18.24 -8.14 -3.01
N ASP A 94 19.07 -7.19 -3.46
CA ASP A 94 18.72 -5.77 -3.39
C ASP A 94 17.38 -5.52 -4.11
N ARG A 95 16.55 -4.65 -3.52
CA ARG A 95 15.21 -4.31 -3.99
C ARG A 95 15.12 -3.87 -5.46
N VAL A 96 16.21 -3.40 -6.06
CA VAL A 96 16.25 -2.98 -7.47
C VAL A 96 16.25 -4.19 -8.43
N ILE A 97 16.82 -5.32 -8.00
CA ILE A 97 16.98 -6.54 -8.80
C ILE A 97 16.28 -7.75 -8.16
N ALA A 98 15.34 -7.50 -7.25
CA ALA A 98 14.58 -8.55 -6.60
C ALA A 98 13.57 -9.17 -7.55
N GLU A 99 13.58 -10.49 -7.67
CA GLU A 99 12.62 -11.29 -8.44
C GLU A 99 11.57 -11.96 -7.56
N VAL A 100 11.74 -11.87 -6.24
CA VAL A 100 10.86 -12.48 -5.23
C VAL A 100 10.60 -11.50 -4.09
N TRP A 101 9.38 -11.54 -3.55
CA TRP A 101 8.91 -10.66 -2.48
C TRP A 101 8.24 -11.43 -1.36
N ASP A 102 8.41 -10.97 -0.12
CA ASP A 102 7.84 -11.64 1.07
C ASP A 102 6.31 -11.71 0.98
N ALA A 103 5.69 -10.67 0.41
CA ALA A 103 4.26 -10.64 0.15
C ALA A 103 3.96 -10.01 -1.22
N THR A 104 2.95 -10.56 -1.88
CA THR A 104 2.37 -9.99 -3.11
C THR A 104 0.87 -9.90 -2.97
N PHE A 105 0.28 -8.90 -3.63
CA PHE A 105 -1.11 -8.52 -3.44
C PHE A 105 -1.80 -8.27 -4.75
N ASN A 106 -3.09 -8.58 -4.78
CA ASN A 106 -3.99 -8.21 -5.86
C ASN A 106 -5.25 -7.54 -5.30
N LEU A 107 -5.63 -6.37 -5.82
CA LEU A 107 -6.94 -5.77 -5.56
C LEU A 107 -7.91 -6.26 -6.63
N PHE A 108 -8.89 -7.05 -6.22
CA PHE A 108 -9.86 -7.73 -7.07
C PHE A 108 -11.24 -7.04 -7.01
N ASP A 109 -11.91 -6.88 -8.16
CA ASP A 109 -13.30 -6.40 -8.27
C ASP A 109 -14.26 -7.57 -7.98
N GLY A 110 -14.84 -7.58 -6.79
CA GLY A 110 -15.73 -8.63 -6.30
C GLY A 110 -15.15 -9.47 -5.16
N ILE A 111 -15.78 -10.62 -4.93
CA ILE A 111 -15.32 -11.66 -4.01
C ILE A 111 -14.73 -12.80 -4.86
N PRO A 112 -13.44 -13.14 -4.70
CA PRO A 112 -12.79 -14.14 -5.55
C PRO A 112 -13.30 -15.54 -5.23
N THR A 113 -13.50 -16.35 -6.27
CA THR A 113 -13.74 -17.78 -6.12
C THR A 113 -12.44 -18.52 -5.82
N GLN A 114 -12.52 -19.81 -5.44
CA GLN A 114 -11.32 -20.64 -5.29
C GLN A 114 -10.50 -20.68 -6.59
N ALA A 115 -11.17 -20.78 -7.75
CA ALA A 115 -10.49 -20.81 -9.04
C ALA A 115 -9.74 -19.50 -9.34
N ASP A 116 -10.26 -18.36 -8.89
CA ASP A 116 -9.58 -17.07 -9.02
C ASP A 116 -8.35 -17.01 -8.10
N ILE A 117 -8.48 -17.49 -6.87
CA ILE A 117 -7.36 -17.57 -5.91
C ILE A 117 -6.25 -18.47 -6.46
N ASP A 118 -6.60 -19.65 -6.98
CA ASP A 118 -5.64 -20.60 -7.55
C ASP A 118 -4.94 -20.03 -8.79
N TYR A 119 -5.70 -19.34 -9.65
CA TYR A 119 -5.15 -18.63 -10.79
C TYR A 119 -4.18 -17.53 -10.35
N LEU A 120 -4.55 -16.73 -9.36
CA LEU A 120 -3.74 -15.61 -8.88
C LEU A 120 -2.54 -16.05 -8.05
N ALA A 121 -2.60 -17.19 -7.36
CA ALA A 121 -1.44 -17.78 -6.70
C ALA A 121 -0.30 -18.07 -7.68
N ASN A 122 -0.63 -18.40 -8.93
CA ASN A 122 0.35 -18.70 -9.98
C ASN A 122 0.82 -17.48 -10.78
N ASN A 123 0.18 -16.32 -10.61
CA ASN A 123 0.43 -15.11 -11.41
C ASN A 123 0.88 -13.92 -10.58
N THR A 124 0.19 -13.64 -9.47
CA THR A 124 0.46 -12.46 -8.61
C THR A 124 1.89 -12.45 -8.06
N PRO A 125 2.49 -13.57 -7.62
CA PRO A 125 3.89 -13.60 -7.21
C PRO A 125 4.89 -13.24 -8.31
N LYS A 126 4.53 -13.46 -9.58
CA LYS A 126 5.37 -13.14 -10.75
C LYS A 126 5.35 -11.65 -11.11
N GLN A 127 4.46 -10.88 -10.50
CA GLN A 127 4.35 -9.43 -10.69
C GLN A 127 4.26 -9.06 -12.17
N GLU A 128 5.26 -8.35 -12.71
CA GLU A 128 5.31 -7.90 -14.10
C GLU A 128 5.31 -9.06 -15.12
N GLU A 129 5.74 -10.26 -14.75
CA GLU A 129 5.72 -11.45 -15.61
C GLU A 129 4.40 -12.24 -15.54
N GLY A 130 3.53 -11.89 -14.58
CA GLY A 130 2.23 -12.52 -14.41
C GLY A 130 1.22 -12.17 -15.51
N ARG A 131 0.09 -12.87 -15.51
CA ARG A 131 -1.06 -12.56 -16.36
C ARG A 131 -2.29 -12.29 -15.50
N TYR A 132 -3.02 -11.25 -15.89
CA TYR A 132 -4.13 -10.69 -15.13
C TYR A 132 -5.33 -10.47 -16.05
N ARG A 133 -6.50 -10.58 -15.45
CA ARG A 133 -7.82 -10.42 -16.02
C ARG A 133 -8.38 -9.05 -15.60
N PRO A 134 -9.44 -8.56 -16.25
CA PRO A 134 -10.05 -7.27 -15.90
C PRO A 134 -10.55 -7.15 -14.45
N SER A 135 -10.79 -8.28 -13.78
CA SER A 135 -11.16 -8.33 -12.36
C SER A 135 -10.02 -7.93 -11.43
N GLU A 136 -8.77 -8.04 -11.86
CA GLU A 136 -7.61 -7.64 -11.07
C GLU A 136 -7.26 -6.18 -11.38
N LEU A 137 -7.51 -5.27 -10.44
CA LEU A 137 -7.40 -3.82 -10.62
C LEU A 137 -6.01 -3.28 -10.28
N VAL A 138 -5.38 -3.85 -9.26
CA VAL A 138 -4.10 -3.36 -8.74
C VAL A 138 -3.23 -4.53 -8.33
N LEU A 139 -1.93 -4.37 -8.55
CA LEU A 139 -0.89 -5.28 -8.09
C LEU A 139 0.03 -4.55 -7.13
N ALA A 140 0.41 -5.22 -6.06
CA ALA A 140 1.43 -4.70 -5.17
C ALA A 140 2.34 -5.81 -4.68
N ARG A 141 3.49 -5.39 -4.15
CA ARG A 141 4.48 -6.27 -3.52
C ARG A 141 5.16 -5.59 -2.36
N ALA A 142 5.52 -6.36 -1.36
CA ALA A 142 6.15 -5.86 -0.15
C ALA A 142 7.21 -6.81 0.38
N ASN A 143 8.22 -6.23 1.05
CA ASN A 143 9.28 -6.95 1.73
C ASN A 143 9.28 -6.60 3.22
N LYS A 144 9.67 -7.57 4.05
CA LYS A 144 9.88 -7.37 5.49
C LYS A 144 11.07 -6.46 5.72
N SER A 145 10.94 -5.56 6.69
CA SER A 145 12.09 -4.87 7.28
C SER A 145 12.81 -5.86 8.19
N LEU A 146 13.72 -6.68 7.66
CA LEU A 146 14.27 -7.86 8.36
C LEU A 146 14.68 -7.55 9.80
N ARG A 147 15.45 -6.49 10.02
CA ARG A 147 15.92 -6.09 11.36
C ARG A 147 14.77 -5.79 12.33
N VAL A 148 13.77 -5.01 11.90
CA VAL A 148 12.67 -4.59 12.78
C VAL A 148 11.66 -5.72 12.95
N PHE A 149 11.39 -6.46 11.88
CA PHE A 149 10.49 -7.61 11.90
C PHE A 149 10.99 -8.68 12.87
N GLU A 150 12.28 -9.05 12.78
CA GLU A 150 12.90 -10.03 13.67
C GLU A 150 12.88 -9.56 15.13
N HIS A 151 13.18 -8.28 15.38
CA HIS A 151 13.10 -7.70 16.71
C HIS A 151 11.70 -7.80 17.29
N VAL A 152 10.66 -7.46 16.52
CA VAL A 152 9.27 -7.53 16.99
C VAL A 152 8.86 -8.96 17.30
N ILE A 153 9.10 -9.89 16.38
CA ILE A 153 8.71 -11.30 16.57
C ILE A 153 9.44 -11.90 17.78
N SER A 154 10.77 -11.77 17.84
CA SER A 154 11.55 -12.34 18.93
C SER A 154 11.25 -11.73 20.31
N THR A 155 10.86 -10.45 20.36
CA THR A 155 10.50 -9.76 21.61
C THR A 155 9.11 -10.17 22.09
N LEU A 156 8.12 -10.19 21.19
CA LEU A 156 6.76 -10.60 21.51
C LEU A 156 6.68 -12.09 21.87
N ALA A 157 7.46 -12.95 21.21
CA ALA A 157 7.54 -14.38 21.53
C ALA A 157 8.06 -14.63 22.97
N LYS A 158 8.82 -13.69 23.54
CA LYS A 158 9.28 -13.72 24.93
C LYS A 158 8.30 -13.05 25.91
N GLY A 159 7.14 -12.57 25.45
CA GLY A 159 6.15 -11.86 26.25
C GLY A 159 6.50 -10.40 26.56
N ASN A 160 7.49 -9.83 25.87
CA ASN A 160 7.95 -8.46 26.10
C ASN A 160 7.42 -7.51 25.01
N GLN A 161 7.35 -6.21 25.31
CA GLN A 161 7.03 -5.18 24.31
C GLN A 161 8.28 -4.82 23.48
N PRO A 162 8.16 -4.66 22.15
CA PRO A 162 9.27 -4.21 21.32
C PRO A 162 9.71 -2.78 21.65
N ASP A 163 11.01 -2.52 21.55
CA ASP A 163 11.62 -1.18 21.57
C ASP A 163 10.88 -0.17 20.66
N ILE A 164 10.30 0.87 21.26
CA ILE A 164 9.47 1.87 20.60
C ILE A 164 10.33 2.85 19.80
N GLU A 165 11.51 3.19 20.30
CA GLU A 165 12.49 4.05 19.63
C GLU A 165 12.97 3.41 18.32
N LEU A 166 13.24 2.10 18.34
CA LEU A 166 13.57 1.35 17.14
C LEU A 166 12.41 1.33 16.15
N LEU A 167 11.19 1.05 16.60
CA LEU A 167 9.99 1.05 15.74
C LEU A 167 9.77 2.43 15.10
N SER A 168 9.92 3.49 15.88
CA SER A 168 9.74 4.88 15.43
C SER A 168 10.82 5.33 14.46
N SER A 169 12.06 4.84 14.63
CA SER A 169 13.18 5.16 13.72
C SER A 169 13.02 4.60 12.31
N VAL A 170 12.27 3.49 12.17
CA VAL A 170 12.07 2.82 10.86
C VAL A 170 10.67 3.08 10.29
N GLY A 171 9.63 3.05 11.13
CA GLY A 171 8.26 3.42 10.76
C GLY A 171 7.47 2.36 9.98
N TYR A 172 8.00 1.15 9.75
CA TYR A 172 7.29 0.04 9.09
C TYR A 172 7.87 -1.34 9.44
N LEU A 173 7.01 -2.36 9.46
CA LEU A 173 7.40 -3.78 9.56
C LEU A 173 7.55 -4.44 8.19
N MET A 174 6.69 -4.04 7.26
CA MET A 174 6.78 -4.40 5.85
C MET A 174 6.66 -3.13 5.02
N ARG A 175 7.44 -3.06 3.94
CA ARG A 175 7.41 -1.93 3.02
C ARG A 175 6.94 -2.38 1.67
N THR A 176 5.91 -1.72 1.16
CA THR A 176 5.51 -1.85 -0.24
C THR A 176 6.62 -1.30 -1.13
N THR A 177 7.10 -2.09 -2.10
CA THR A 177 8.13 -1.67 -3.05
C THR A 177 7.55 -1.28 -4.40
N ALA A 178 6.33 -1.72 -4.71
CA ALA A 178 5.58 -1.25 -5.87
C ALA A 178 4.06 -1.40 -5.66
N VAL A 179 3.31 -0.48 -6.28
CA VAL A 179 1.85 -0.55 -6.46
C VAL A 179 1.56 -0.12 -7.90
N TYR A 180 0.89 -0.96 -8.67
CA TYR A 180 0.62 -0.72 -10.08
C TYR A 180 -0.85 -0.96 -10.38
N GLY A 181 -1.48 -0.07 -11.14
CA GLY A 181 -2.77 -0.37 -11.77
C GLY A 181 -2.60 -1.45 -12.84
N SER A 182 -3.56 -2.36 -12.97
CA SER A 182 -3.49 -3.48 -13.90
C SER A 182 -3.41 -3.08 -15.37
N GLY A 183 -3.93 -1.91 -15.75
CA GLY A 183 -3.81 -1.36 -17.11
C GLY A 183 -2.36 -1.14 -17.58
N LYS A 184 -1.36 -1.22 -16.70
CA LYS A 184 0.06 -1.29 -17.09
C LYS A 184 0.43 -2.63 -17.76
N PHE A 185 -0.37 -3.68 -17.56
CA PHE A 185 0.00 -5.07 -17.87
C PHE A 185 -0.99 -5.77 -18.82
N GLY A 186 -1.95 -5.04 -19.39
CA GLY A 186 -2.97 -5.54 -20.33
C GLY A 186 -4.36 -5.38 -19.77
#